data_AF-A0A5D0VJ25-F1
#
_entry.id   AF-A0A5D0VJ25-F1
#
_cell.length_a   1.000
_cell.length_b   1.000
_cell.length_c   1.000
_cell.angle_alpha   90.00
_cell.angle_beta   90.00
_cell.angle_gamma   90.00
#
_symmetry.space_group_name_H-M   'P 1'
#
loop_
_entity.id
_entity.type
_entity.pdbx_description
1 polymer ?
#
loop_
_entity_poly.entity_id
_entity_poly.type
_entity_poly.pdbx_seq_one_letter_code
_entity_poly.pdbx_strand_id
1 'polypeptide(L)'
;MKLKLFSFLALTAIATLSAATADAQPGRSSPSFDGWTVDCGNTGVCFASAFTRTQSVWVDVRIVRDWQAEAQPLVRLTTNTELPQDGTLLVQVDGKQIESLPLEQLREMQSSVTPPAGFRPLGGEGFWYPTGPATSTLIEALQNGKDLSIVLPGTNGAPEIAVPVPLLGLRASLIWIDDRQERSGTVAAMVSPGQEAATDAPHAVPVVSPDQLPTGVAAVWAANRLCSEIDPNIFASLNAVRVPLADDASLYVIPCGAPSAYNSPFVAILSGKDGAARQVHVARMSEKGPIASDLIYNARWIPADMQLVSYFKGSGVGECGVWNRWSWNGTGLVLLEEATRKTCDGSEPDLSNWSSTWPPKNG
;
A
#
# COMPACT_ATOMS: atom_id res chain seq x y z
N MET A 1 -18.47 69.49 -44.36
CA MET A 1 -17.79 69.05 -43.10
C MET A 1 -18.02 67.54 -42.97
N LYS A 2 -17.01 66.71 -43.26
CA LYS A 2 -17.12 65.24 -43.27
C LYS A 2 -16.82 64.69 -41.87
N LEU A 3 -17.81 64.13 -41.18
CA LEU A 3 -17.62 63.37 -39.94
C LEU A 3 -17.26 61.91 -40.29
N LYS A 4 -16.08 61.45 -39.87
CA LYS A 4 -15.68 60.04 -39.92
C LYS A 4 -16.12 59.37 -38.62
N LEU A 5 -16.95 58.33 -38.73
CA LEU A 5 -17.31 57.44 -37.62
C LEU A 5 -16.18 56.42 -37.43
N PHE A 6 -15.54 56.42 -36.26
CA PHE A 6 -14.60 55.38 -35.86
C PHE A 6 -15.37 54.24 -35.17
N SER A 7 -15.36 53.05 -35.77
CA SER A 7 -15.83 51.82 -35.14
C SER A 7 -14.76 51.30 -34.18
N PHE A 8 -15.06 51.29 -32.88
CA PHE A 8 -14.28 50.56 -31.87
C PHE A 8 -14.71 49.09 -31.89
N LEU A 9 -13.81 48.19 -32.30
CA LEU A 9 -13.95 46.75 -32.06
C LEU A 9 -13.48 46.47 -30.62
N ALA A 10 -14.40 46.04 -29.75
CA ALA A 10 -14.05 45.52 -28.43
C ALA A 10 -13.63 44.04 -28.57
N LEU A 11 -12.35 43.75 -28.33
CA LEU A 11 -11.83 42.39 -28.22
C LEU A 11 -12.17 41.87 -26.81
N THR A 12 -13.16 40.98 -26.69
CA THR A 12 -13.43 40.25 -25.44
C THR A 12 -12.44 39.10 -25.31
N ALA A 13 -11.48 39.24 -24.40
CA ALA A 13 -10.60 38.13 -24.00
C ALA A 13 -11.40 37.14 -23.15
N ILE A 14 -11.64 35.94 -23.68
CA ILE A 14 -12.24 34.83 -22.95
C ILE A 14 -11.12 34.19 -22.12
N ALA A 15 -11.11 34.45 -20.81
CA ALA A 15 -10.28 33.72 -19.87
C ALA A 15 -10.86 32.31 -19.70
N THR A 16 -10.18 31.30 -20.23
CA THR A 16 -10.46 29.89 -19.93
C THR A 16 -10.05 29.61 -18.49
N LEU A 17 -11.01 29.57 -17.57
CA LEU A 17 -10.77 28.96 -16.25
C LEU A 17 -10.57 27.46 -16.46
N SER A 18 -9.35 26.98 -16.27
CA SER A 18 -9.08 25.56 -16.08
C SER A 18 -9.77 25.14 -14.77
N ALA A 19 -10.91 24.45 -14.88
CA ALA A 19 -11.48 23.75 -13.75
C ALA A 19 -10.46 22.69 -13.31
N ALA A 20 -9.90 22.83 -12.12
CA ALA A 20 -9.18 21.73 -11.48
C ALA A 20 -10.16 20.56 -11.39
N THR A 21 -9.86 19.46 -12.07
CA THR A 21 -10.56 18.21 -11.87
C THR A 21 -10.40 17.85 -10.40
N ALA A 22 -11.49 17.83 -9.65
CA ALA A 22 -11.47 17.26 -8.31
C ALA A 22 -11.19 15.77 -8.49
N ASP A 23 -9.93 15.36 -8.31
CA ASP A 23 -9.57 13.95 -8.36
C ASP A 23 -10.38 13.22 -7.28
N ALA A 24 -11.14 12.23 -7.73
CA ALA A 24 -11.96 11.40 -6.86
C ALA A 24 -11.04 10.74 -5.83
N GLN A 25 -11.32 10.94 -4.55
CA GLN A 25 -10.52 10.34 -3.48
C GLN A 25 -10.64 8.81 -3.53
N PRO A 26 -9.55 8.07 -3.27
CA PRO A 26 -9.62 6.62 -3.17
C PRO A 26 -10.63 6.18 -2.09
N GLY A 27 -11.25 5.03 -2.31
CA GLY A 27 -12.10 4.39 -1.30
C GLY A 27 -11.36 4.13 0.02
N ARG A 28 -12.13 3.89 1.10
CA ARG A 28 -11.56 3.62 2.43
C ARG A 28 -10.93 2.22 2.55
N SER A 29 -11.37 1.31 1.71
CA SER A 29 -10.83 -0.03 1.54
C SER A 29 -10.00 -0.09 0.26
N SER A 30 -8.96 -0.91 0.27
CA SER A 30 -8.17 -1.14 -0.93
C SER A 30 -9.01 -1.83 -2.01
N PRO A 31 -8.83 -1.50 -3.31
CA PRO A 31 -9.60 -2.10 -4.39
C PRO A 31 -9.41 -3.62 -4.51
N SER A 32 -10.42 -4.25 -5.10
CA SER A 32 -10.34 -5.64 -5.53
C SER A 32 -10.87 -5.77 -6.96
N PHE A 33 -10.30 -6.74 -7.69
CA PHE A 33 -10.63 -7.04 -9.07
C PHE A 33 -10.75 -8.55 -9.20
N ASP A 34 -11.97 -9.07 -9.37
CA ASP A 34 -12.25 -10.48 -9.72
C ASP A 34 -11.34 -11.54 -9.06
N GLY A 35 -11.23 -11.50 -7.73
CA GLY A 35 -10.43 -12.45 -6.93
C GLY A 35 -9.01 -11.98 -6.58
N TRP A 36 -8.59 -10.80 -7.05
CA TRP A 36 -7.35 -10.15 -6.68
C TRP A 36 -7.62 -8.94 -5.79
N THR A 37 -6.79 -8.75 -4.75
CA THR A 37 -6.75 -7.52 -3.96
C THR A 37 -5.44 -6.80 -4.23
N VAL A 38 -5.47 -5.48 -4.24
CA VAL A 38 -4.27 -4.65 -4.42
C VAL A 38 -4.06 -3.72 -3.24
N ASP A 39 -2.82 -3.42 -2.90
CA ASP A 39 -2.50 -2.43 -1.87
C ASP A 39 -1.08 -1.88 -2.06
N CYS A 40 -0.80 -0.73 -1.45
CA CYS A 40 0.55 -0.21 -1.32
C CYS A 40 0.90 0.08 0.15
N GLY A 41 2.13 -0.24 0.54
CA GLY A 41 2.66 0.03 1.87
C GLY A 41 3.20 1.46 2.01
N ASN A 42 3.56 1.82 3.25
CA ASN A 42 4.04 3.17 3.58
C ASN A 42 5.26 3.61 2.77
N THR A 43 6.10 2.67 2.33
CA THR A 43 7.33 2.93 1.55
C THR A 43 7.05 3.20 0.07
N GLY A 44 5.88 2.84 -0.45
CA GLY A 44 5.59 2.83 -1.90
C GLY A 44 5.71 1.45 -2.55
N VAL A 45 6.09 0.41 -1.79
CA VAL A 45 5.96 -0.98 -2.25
C VAL A 45 4.48 -1.30 -2.49
N CYS A 46 4.14 -1.81 -3.67
CA CYS A 46 2.79 -2.21 -4.03
C CYS A 46 2.70 -3.71 -4.30
N PHE A 47 1.52 -4.29 -4.10
CA PHE A 47 1.27 -5.69 -4.43
C PHE A 47 -0.13 -5.95 -4.95
N ALA A 48 -0.26 -7.03 -5.71
CA ALA A 48 -1.51 -7.67 -6.09
C ALA A 48 -1.50 -9.09 -5.53
N SER A 49 -2.56 -9.50 -4.83
CA SER A 49 -2.67 -10.78 -4.13
C SER A 49 -3.92 -11.52 -4.53
N ALA A 50 -3.79 -12.79 -4.91
CA ALA A 50 -4.91 -13.72 -5.01
C ALA A 50 -4.76 -14.81 -3.95
N PHE A 51 -5.59 -14.71 -2.92
CA PHE A 51 -5.69 -15.72 -1.87
C PHE A 51 -6.86 -16.65 -2.18
N THR A 52 -6.57 -17.92 -2.44
CA THR A 52 -7.58 -18.94 -2.74
C THR A 52 -7.41 -20.17 -1.87
N ARG A 53 -8.47 -20.97 -1.77
CA ARG A 53 -8.50 -22.15 -0.91
C ARG A 53 -9.18 -23.32 -1.61
N THR A 54 -8.56 -24.48 -1.56
CA THR A 54 -9.15 -25.78 -1.88
C THR A 54 -9.14 -26.62 -0.62
N GLN A 55 -10.33 -26.93 -0.09
CA GLN A 55 -10.47 -27.64 1.20
C GLN A 55 -9.75 -26.89 2.34
N SER A 56 -8.83 -27.53 3.06
CA SER A 56 -8.03 -26.92 4.12
C SER A 56 -6.77 -26.21 3.62
N VAL A 57 -6.36 -26.47 2.38
CA VAL A 57 -5.15 -25.89 1.77
C VAL A 57 -5.50 -24.56 1.14
N TRP A 58 -4.75 -23.51 1.47
CA TRP A 58 -4.83 -22.23 0.78
C TRP A 58 -3.51 -21.89 0.11
N VAL A 59 -3.60 -21.13 -0.97
CA VAL A 59 -2.45 -20.54 -1.65
C VAL A 59 -2.68 -19.04 -1.79
N ASP A 60 -1.63 -18.26 -1.59
CA ASP A 60 -1.54 -16.85 -1.93
C ASP A 60 -0.51 -16.69 -3.03
N VAL A 61 -0.96 -16.23 -4.20
CA VAL A 61 -0.08 -15.78 -5.28
C VAL A 61 -0.02 -14.27 -5.21
N ARG A 62 1.17 -13.73 -4.97
CA ARG A 62 1.37 -12.30 -4.81
C ARG A 62 2.43 -11.77 -5.76
N ILE A 63 2.05 -10.77 -6.56
CA ILE A 63 2.98 -9.97 -7.35
C ILE A 63 3.31 -8.73 -6.54
N VAL A 64 4.60 -8.47 -6.31
CA VAL A 64 5.11 -7.41 -5.46
C VAL A 64 6.08 -6.55 -6.26
N ARG A 65 6.02 -5.23 -6.11
CA ARG A 65 6.95 -4.33 -6.78
C ARG A 65 7.35 -3.17 -5.88
N ASP A 66 8.66 -2.91 -5.80
CA ASP A 66 9.19 -1.76 -5.06
C ASP A 66 9.10 -0.47 -5.90
N TRP A 67 9.36 0.68 -5.28
CA TRP A 67 9.10 2.01 -5.86
C TRP A 67 10.20 2.53 -6.80
N GLN A 68 11.44 2.04 -6.71
CA GLN A 68 12.59 2.53 -7.48
C GLN A 68 12.39 2.32 -8.98
N ALA A 69 12.87 3.23 -9.82
CA ALA A 69 12.68 3.20 -11.27
C ALA A 69 12.98 1.82 -11.89
N GLU A 70 14.10 1.20 -11.51
CA GLU A 70 14.58 -0.09 -12.00
C GLU A 70 13.96 -1.32 -11.33
N ALA A 71 13.11 -1.13 -10.30
CA ALA A 71 12.52 -2.22 -9.55
C ALA A 71 11.73 -3.17 -10.46
N GLN A 72 12.20 -4.41 -10.53
CA GLN A 72 11.54 -5.49 -11.23
C GLN A 72 10.41 -6.06 -10.35
N PRO A 73 9.29 -6.52 -10.96
CA PRO A 73 8.28 -7.23 -10.20
C PRO A 73 8.86 -8.55 -9.65
N LEU A 74 8.35 -8.96 -8.51
CA LEU A 74 8.64 -10.22 -7.85
C LEU A 74 7.34 -11.02 -7.71
N VAL A 75 7.41 -12.34 -7.79
CA VAL A 75 6.28 -13.22 -7.50
C VAL A 75 6.58 -14.03 -6.25
N ARG A 76 5.63 -14.07 -5.32
CA ARG A 76 5.68 -14.93 -4.13
C ARG A 76 4.49 -15.89 -4.14
N LEU A 77 4.78 -17.15 -3.86
CA LEU A 77 3.79 -18.19 -3.62
C LEU A 77 3.82 -18.53 -2.13
N THR A 78 2.70 -18.49 -1.43
CA THR A 78 2.60 -18.87 -0.02
C THR A 78 1.48 -19.88 0.18
N THR A 79 1.65 -20.85 1.06
CA THR A 79 0.65 -21.83 1.47
C THR A 79 0.67 -22.03 2.98
N ASN A 80 -0.43 -22.50 3.57
CA ASN A 80 -0.42 -22.95 4.98
C ASN A 80 0.13 -24.34 5.21
N THR A 81 0.32 -25.12 4.15
CA THR A 81 0.75 -26.51 4.29
C THR A 81 2.27 -26.56 4.24
N GLU A 82 2.88 -27.21 5.22
CA GLU A 82 4.31 -27.54 5.16
C GLU A 82 4.54 -28.50 3.98
N LEU A 83 5.34 -28.06 3.03
CA LEU A 83 5.70 -28.82 1.84
C LEU A 83 6.82 -29.82 2.18
N PRO A 84 6.86 -30.97 1.50
CA PRO A 84 7.93 -31.95 1.68
C PRO A 84 9.32 -31.35 1.37
N GLN A 85 10.38 -32.04 1.83
CA GLN A 85 11.76 -31.61 1.56
C GLN A 85 12.09 -31.72 0.07
N ASP A 86 11.63 -32.81 -0.55
CA ASP A 86 11.73 -33.11 -1.97
C ASP A 86 10.37 -33.00 -2.66
N GLY A 87 10.36 -33.09 -3.99
CA GLY A 87 9.15 -32.92 -4.80
C GLY A 87 9.16 -31.62 -5.58
N THR A 88 8.08 -31.41 -6.32
CA THR A 88 7.98 -30.33 -7.31
C THR A 88 6.67 -29.59 -7.14
N LEU A 89 6.75 -28.26 -7.06
CA LEU A 89 5.61 -27.38 -7.21
C LEU A 89 5.40 -27.13 -8.70
N LEU A 90 4.21 -27.44 -9.22
CA LEU A 90 3.87 -27.19 -10.62
C LEU A 90 3.02 -25.93 -10.73
N VAL A 91 3.31 -25.13 -11.75
CA VAL A 91 2.47 -23.99 -12.14
C VAL A 91 1.84 -24.32 -13.48
N GLN A 92 0.52 -24.32 -13.51
CA GLN A 92 -0.26 -24.59 -14.71
C GLN A 92 -1.12 -23.38 -15.05
N VAL A 93 -1.16 -23.00 -16.32
CA VAL A 93 -2.08 -21.98 -16.84
C VAL A 93 -2.96 -22.63 -17.88
N ASP A 94 -4.28 -22.51 -17.70
CA ASP A 94 -5.30 -23.12 -18.56
C ASP A 94 -5.09 -24.64 -18.76
N GLY A 95 -4.64 -25.32 -17.70
CA GLY A 95 -4.35 -26.76 -17.69
C GLY A 95 -3.02 -27.16 -18.34
N LYS A 96 -2.27 -26.22 -18.92
CA LYS A 96 -0.92 -26.46 -19.44
C LYS A 96 0.12 -26.17 -18.36
N GLN A 97 0.99 -27.12 -18.08
CA GLN A 97 2.17 -26.88 -17.24
C GLN A 97 3.12 -25.89 -17.92
N ILE A 98 3.38 -24.77 -17.24
CA ILE A 98 4.32 -23.74 -17.68
C ILE A 98 5.58 -23.70 -16.81
N GLU A 99 5.49 -24.16 -15.55
CA GLU A 99 6.64 -24.27 -14.63
C GLU A 99 6.63 -25.59 -13.88
N SER A 100 7.84 -26.01 -13.53
CA SER A 100 8.14 -27.17 -12.69
C SER A 100 9.26 -26.77 -11.75
N LEU A 101 8.93 -26.49 -10.50
CA LEU A 101 9.84 -25.89 -9.53
C LEU A 101 10.20 -26.91 -8.44
N PRO A 102 11.40 -27.54 -8.50
CA PRO A 102 11.86 -28.41 -7.43
C PRO A 102 11.95 -27.64 -6.11
N LEU A 103 11.37 -28.19 -5.05
CA LEU A 103 11.30 -27.49 -3.76
C LEU A 103 12.67 -27.23 -3.16
N GLU A 104 13.63 -28.13 -3.34
CA GLU A 104 15.02 -27.96 -2.90
C GLU A 104 15.65 -26.70 -3.54
N GLN A 105 15.52 -26.54 -4.85
CA GLN A 105 16.04 -25.37 -5.56
C GLN A 105 15.32 -24.08 -5.15
N LEU A 106 14.00 -24.13 -4.96
CA LEU A 106 13.25 -23.00 -4.43
C LEU A 106 13.76 -22.60 -3.05
N ARG A 107 14.00 -23.54 -2.14
CA ARG A 107 14.53 -23.28 -0.79
C ARG A 107 15.90 -22.62 -0.84
N GLU A 108 16.80 -23.16 -1.65
CA GLU A 108 18.17 -22.63 -1.81
C GLU A 108 18.17 -21.18 -2.28
N MET A 109 17.35 -20.84 -3.27
CA MET A 109 17.34 -19.49 -3.84
C MET A 109 16.69 -18.43 -2.94
N GLN A 110 15.97 -18.80 -1.88
CA GLN A 110 15.25 -17.82 -1.05
C GLN A 110 16.19 -16.77 -0.43
N SER A 111 17.42 -17.17 -0.08
CA SER A 111 18.42 -16.26 0.47
C SER A 111 18.93 -15.21 -0.54
N SER A 112 18.75 -15.45 -1.83
CA SER A 112 19.18 -14.54 -2.91
C SER A 112 18.17 -13.44 -3.22
N VAL A 113 16.93 -13.58 -2.75
CA VAL A 113 15.87 -12.60 -3.00
C VAL A 113 15.75 -11.68 -1.80
N THR A 114 16.01 -10.39 -2.02
CA THR A 114 15.79 -9.35 -1.01
C THR A 114 14.37 -8.82 -1.15
N PRO A 115 13.48 -9.03 -0.16
CA PRO A 115 12.15 -8.45 -0.19
C PRO A 115 12.20 -6.92 -0.14
N PRO A 116 11.30 -6.22 -0.84
CA PRO A 116 11.16 -4.77 -0.70
C PRO A 116 10.93 -4.34 0.74
N ALA A 117 11.49 -3.19 1.13
CA ALA A 117 11.28 -2.69 2.48
C ALA A 117 9.80 -2.35 2.72
N GLY A 118 9.28 -2.72 3.89
CA GLY A 118 7.86 -2.58 4.23
C GLY A 118 6.96 -3.71 3.71
N PHE A 119 7.49 -4.63 2.88
CA PHE A 119 6.77 -5.85 2.53
C PHE A 119 6.61 -6.77 3.74
N ARG A 120 5.44 -7.42 3.85
CA ARG A 120 5.15 -8.40 4.89
C ARG A 120 4.49 -9.63 4.24
N PRO A 121 5.11 -10.83 4.34
CA PRO A 121 4.50 -12.04 3.83
C PRO A 121 3.33 -12.46 4.73
N LEU A 122 2.39 -13.24 4.16
CA LEU A 122 1.42 -13.96 4.98
C LEU A 122 2.13 -15.07 5.77
N GLY A 123 1.57 -15.42 6.94
CA GLY A 123 2.04 -16.56 7.71
C GLY A 123 1.78 -17.87 6.97
N GLY A 124 2.72 -18.81 7.06
CA GLY A 124 2.72 -20.04 6.27
C GLY A 124 4.10 -20.27 5.66
N GLU A 125 4.21 -21.28 4.82
CA GLU A 125 5.41 -21.53 4.03
C GLU A 125 5.29 -20.81 2.70
N GLY A 126 6.34 -20.08 2.28
CA GLY A 126 6.28 -19.41 0.99
C GLY A 126 7.63 -19.14 0.37
N PHE A 127 7.61 -19.11 -0.96
CA PHE A 127 8.77 -19.03 -1.83
C PHE A 127 8.64 -17.85 -2.77
N TRP A 128 9.71 -17.08 -2.91
CA TRP A 128 9.92 -16.23 -4.06
C TRP A 128 10.19 -17.11 -5.28
N TYR A 129 9.49 -16.80 -6.37
CA TYR A 129 9.74 -17.37 -7.69
C TYR A 129 11.02 -16.74 -8.29
N PRO A 130 11.75 -17.44 -9.18
CA PRO A 130 12.94 -16.91 -9.85
C PRO A 130 12.76 -15.48 -10.42
N THR A 131 13.69 -14.59 -10.07
CA THR A 131 13.59 -13.15 -10.36
C THR A 131 13.98 -12.79 -11.81
N GLY A 132 13.80 -11.53 -12.19
CA GLY A 132 14.24 -11.01 -13.49
C GLY A 132 13.40 -11.57 -14.66
N PRO A 133 14.01 -11.98 -15.79
CA PRO A 133 13.28 -12.41 -16.98
C PRO A 133 12.30 -13.56 -16.74
N ALA A 134 12.61 -14.47 -15.80
CA ALA A 134 11.71 -15.55 -15.44
C ALA A 134 10.40 -14.99 -14.85
N THR A 135 10.48 -14.08 -13.87
CA THR A 135 9.29 -13.46 -13.28
C THR A 135 8.47 -12.70 -14.34
N SER A 136 9.13 -11.95 -15.23
CA SER A 136 8.43 -11.23 -16.30
C SER A 136 7.69 -12.19 -17.24
N THR A 137 8.32 -13.30 -17.62
CA THR A 137 7.72 -14.34 -18.48
C THR A 137 6.52 -15.00 -17.78
N LEU A 138 6.66 -15.31 -16.49
CA LEU A 138 5.55 -15.85 -15.70
C LEU A 138 4.38 -14.87 -15.68
N ILE A 139 4.62 -13.60 -15.33
CA ILE A 139 3.57 -12.57 -15.27
C ILE A 139 2.88 -12.40 -16.64
N GLU A 140 3.61 -12.43 -17.74
CA GLU A 140 3.03 -12.39 -19.09
C GLU A 140 2.14 -13.60 -19.37
N ALA A 141 2.58 -14.81 -19.00
CA ALA A 141 1.76 -16.02 -19.14
C ALA A 141 0.48 -15.93 -18.31
N LEU A 142 0.56 -15.42 -17.07
CA LEU A 142 -0.60 -15.23 -16.20
C LEU A 142 -1.57 -14.17 -16.74
N GLN A 143 -1.08 -13.09 -17.35
CA GLN A 143 -1.93 -12.05 -17.95
C GLN A 143 -2.73 -12.56 -19.17
N ASN A 144 -2.20 -13.55 -19.88
CA ASN A 144 -2.83 -14.13 -21.08
C ASN A 144 -3.68 -15.39 -20.77
N GLY A 145 -3.62 -15.90 -19.55
CA GLY A 145 -4.40 -17.06 -19.10
C GLY A 145 -5.75 -16.68 -18.48
N LYS A 146 -6.58 -17.68 -18.23
CA LYS A 146 -7.87 -17.53 -17.53
C LYS A 146 -7.83 -18.13 -16.13
N ASP A 147 -7.20 -19.29 -16.00
CA ASP A 147 -7.10 -20.05 -14.76
C ASP A 147 -5.65 -20.45 -14.49
N LEU A 148 -5.13 -20.04 -13.33
CA LEU A 148 -3.87 -20.53 -12.78
C LEU A 148 -4.17 -21.69 -11.83
N SER A 149 -3.42 -22.77 -11.90
CA SER A 149 -3.42 -23.83 -10.88
C SER A 149 -2.03 -23.97 -10.29
N ILE A 150 -1.95 -23.84 -8.97
CA ILE A 150 -0.75 -24.17 -8.19
C ILE A 150 -0.92 -25.60 -7.70
N VAL A 151 -0.10 -26.52 -8.22
CA VAL A 151 -0.12 -27.92 -7.81
C VAL A 151 0.97 -28.15 -6.79
N LEU A 152 0.55 -28.40 -5.55
CA LEU A 152 1.44 -28.69 -4.45
C LEU A 152 1.72 -30.20 -4.39
N PRO A 153 2.98 -30.60 -4.16
CA PRO A 153 3.31 -32.00 -4.00
C PRO A 153 2.62 -32.55 -2.73
N GLY A 154 2.19 -33.81 -2.82
CA GLY A 154 1.57 -34.49 -1.69
C GLY A 154 2.53 -34.70 -0.52
N THR A 155 2.03 -34.68 0.70
CA THR A 155 2.79 -34.98 1.92
C THR A 155 2.42 -36.35 2.48
N ASN A 156 3.40 -37.11 2.96
CA ASN A 156 3.18 -38.38 3.69
C ASN A 156 2.26 -39.39 2.96
N GLY A 157 2.37 -39.50 1.63
CA GLY A 157 1.56 -40.41 0.81
C GLY A 157 0.17 -39.88 0.44
N ALA A 158 -0.18 -38.65 0.82
CA ALA A 158 -1.33 -37.94 0.25
C ALA A 158 -1.09 -37.63 -1.23
N PRO A 159 -2.15 -37.55 -2.07
CA PRO A 159 -2.01 -37.11 -3.45
C PRO A 159 -1.62 -35.63 -3.53
N GLU A 160 -1.12 -35.23 -4.70
CA GLU A 160 -0.93 -33.82 -5.04
C GLU A 160 -2.25 -33.05 -4.97
N ILE A 161 -2.17 -31.76 -4.65
CA ILE A 161 -3.34 -30.90 -4.50
C ILE A 161 -3.19 -29.72 -5.46
N ALA A 162 -4.12 -29.62 -6.40
CA ALA A 162 -4.27 -28.46 -7.26
C ALA A 162 -5.15 -27.39 -6.58
N VAL A 163 -4.60 -26.19 -6.43
CA VAL A 163 -5.31 -25.02 -5.91
C VAL A 163 -5.51 -24.02 -7.06
N PRO A 164 -6.76 -23.80 -7.52
CA PRO A 164 -7.04 -22.84 -8.58
C PRO A 164 -6.94 -21.40 -8.07
N VAL A 165 -6.45 -20.53 -8.92
CA VAL A 165 -6.27 -19.09 -8.70
C VAL A 165 -6.85 -18.38 -9.93
N PRO A 166 -7.90 -17.55 -9.77
CA PRO A 166 -8.51 -16.86 -10.90
C PRO A 166 -7.54 -15.85 -11.51
N LEU A 167 -7.48 -15.73 -12.83
CA LEU A 167 -6.64 -14.73 -13.51
C LEU A 167 -7.41 -13.54 -14.07
N LEU A 168 -8.75 -13.59 -14.03
CA LEU A 168 -9.61 -12.54 -14.61
C LEU A 168 -9.28 -11.13 -14.11
N GLY A 169 -9.03 -10.99 -12.81
CA GLY A 169 -8.71 -9.71 -12.17
C GLY A 169 -7.25 -9.29 -12.19
N LEU A 170 -6.34 -10.16 -12.66
CA LEU A 170 -4.91 -9.92 -12.59
C LEU A 170 -4.51 -8.68 -13.38
N ARG A 171 -4.94 -8.58 -14.63
CA ARG A 171 -4.54 -7.48 -15.51
C ARG A 171 -4.96 -6.12 -14.95
N ALA A 172 -6.18 -6.00 -14.43
CA ALA A 172 -6.66 -4.76 -13.78
C ALA A 172 -5.84 -4.43 -12.52
N SER A 173 -5.46 -5.45 -11.75
CA SER A 173 -4.60 -5.29 -10.58
C SER A 173 -3.20 -4.78 -10.94
N LEU A 174 -2.61 -5.28 -12.02
CA LEU A 174 -1.30 -4.84 -12.49
C LEU A 174 -1.34 -3.43 -13.08
N ILE A 175 -2.41 -3.06 -13.80
CA ILE A 175 -2.64 -1.67 -14.23
C ILE A 175 -2.71 -0.75 -13.01
N TRP A 176 -3.44 -1.17 -11.96
CA TRP A 176 -3.53 -0.37 -10.74
C TRP A 176 -2.16 -0.15 -10.07
N ILE A 177 -1.29 -1.17 -10.03
CA ILE A 177 0.07 -1.03 -9.52
C ILE A 177 0.88 -0.08 -10.40
N ASP A 178 0.87 -0.28 -11.71
CA ASP A 178 1.59 0.58 -12.66
C ASP A 178 1.14 2.04 -12.52
N ASP A 179 -0.16 2.30 -12.34
CA ASP A 179 -0.70 3.65 -12.15
C ASP A 179 -0.30 4.25 -10.81
N ARG A 180 -0.28 3.46 -9.71
CA ARG A 180 0.17 3.95 -8.39
C ARG A 180 1.65 4.24 -8.33
N GLN A 181 2.43 3.61 -9.18
CA GLN A 181 3.87 3.81 -9.28
C GLN A 181 4.28 4.67 -10.48
N GLU A 182 3.32 5.30 -11.17
CA GLU A 182 3.57 6.18 -12.32
C GLU A 182 4.36 5.51 -13.46
N ARG A 183 4.10 4.21 -13.70
CA ARG A 183 4.83 3.40 -14.68
C ARG A 183 4.09 3.19 -15.99
N SER A 184 2.78 3.42 -16.05
CA SER A 184 1.99 3.25 -17.27
C SER A 184 2.58 4.10 -18.41
N GLY A 185 2.86 3.49 -19.57
CA GLY A 185 3.50 4.18 -20.70
C GLY A 185 5.04 4.30 -20.63
N THR A 186 5.66 3.86 -19.53
CA THR A 186 7.13 3.76 -19.42
C THR A 186 7.63 2.40 -19.91
N VAL A 187 8.93 2.28 -20.13
CA VAL A 187 9.61 0.99 -20.41
C VAL A 187 9.46 -0.03 -19.28
N ALA A 188 9.04 0.41 -18.08
CA ALA A 188 8.93 -0.43 -16.90
C ALA A 188 7.49 -0.90 -16.62
N ALA A 189 6.47 -0.50 -17.38
CA ALA A 189 5.10 -0.94 -17.15
C ALA A 189 4.96 -2.47 -17.31
N MET A 190 4.19 -3.13 -16.45
CA MET A 190 3.89 -4.55 -16.55
C MET A 190 2.80 -4.86 -17.60
N VAL A 191 1.89 -3.93 -17.84
CA VAL A 191 0.72 -4.16 -18.72
C VAL A 191 0.78 -3.36 -20.02
N SER A 192 1.16 -2.08 -19.93
CA SER A 192 1.15 -1.15 -21.05
C SER A 192 2.51 -0.49 -21.21
N PRO A 193 3.57 -1.24 -21.60
CA PRO A 193 4.90 -0.68 -21.76
C PRO A 193 4.93 0.35 -22.90
N GLY A 194 5.67 1.42 -22.70
CA GLY A 194 5.91 2.45 -23.71
C GLY A 194 7.39 2.81 -23.82
N GLN A 195 7.68 4.01 -24.32
CA GLN A 195 9.04 4.45 -24.63
C GLN A 195 9.63 5.41 -23.58
N GLU A 196 8.80 5.89 -22.66
CA GLU A 196 9.25 6.81 -21.62
C GLU A 196 10.18 6.10 -20.64
N ALA A 197 11.22 6.81 -20.18
CA ALA A 197 12.11 6.27 -19.16
C ALA A 197 11.34 6.09 -17.84
N ALA A 198 11.62 5.02 -17.12
CA ALA A 198 11.10 4.85 -15.78
C ALA A 198 11.78 5.83 -14.82
N THR A 199 11.02 6.34 -13.85
CA THR A 199 11.50 7.16 -12.74
C THR A 199 11.10 6.52 -11.42
N ASP A 200 11.72 6.98 -10.33
CA ASP A 200 11.30 6.57 -9.00
C ASP A 200 9.85 6.98 -8.78
N ALA A 201 9.03 6.02 -8.35
CA ALA A 201 7.65 6.28 -7.97
C ALA A 201 7.58 7.13 -6.69
N PRO A 202 6.43 7.77 -6.41
CA PRO A 202 6.17 8.36 -5.10
C PRO A 202 6.44 7.35 -3.98
N HIS A 203 7.29 7.72 -3.03
CA HIS A 203 7.79 6.80 -2.01
C HIS A 203 8.03 7.47 -0.66
N ALA A 204 8.28 6.64 0.35
CA ALA A 204 8.84 7.06 1.63
C ALA A 204 9.95 6.11 2.06
N VAL A 205 10.90 6.63 2.82
CA VAL A 205 12.07 5.87 3.25
C VAL A 205 11.73 5.13 4.55
N PRO A 206 11.95 3.81 4.66
CA PRO A 206 11.70 3.07 5.88
C PRO A 206 12.59 3.55 7.03
N VAL A 207 12.02 3.62 8.23
CA VAL A 207 12.73 3.83 9.49
C VAL A 207 12.56 2.55 10.31
N VAL A 208 13.63 1.79 10.48
CA VAL A 208 13.58 0.45 11.11
C VAL A 208 14.11 0.43 12.55
N SER A 209 14.74 1.52 12.98
CA SER A 209 15.15 1.72 14.38
C SER A 209 15.00 3.18 14.77
N PRO A 210 14.63 3.50 16.03
CA PRO A 210 14.69 4.86 16.56
C PRO A 210 16.06 5.53 16.44
N ASP A 211 17.16 4.77 16.40
CA ASP A 211 18.53 5.31 16.28
C ASP A 211 18.78 5.96 14.91
N GLN A 212 17.92 5.71 13.92
CA GLN A 212 17.99 6.34 12.60
C GLN A 212 17.36 7.74 12.58
N LEU A 213 16.69 8.15 13.66
CA LEU A 213 16.04 9.45 13.73
C LEU A 213 17.08 10.57 13.92
N PRO A 214 16.97 11.67 13.17
CA PRO A 214 17.77 12.86 13.45
C PRO A 214 17.55 13.37 14.87
N THR A 215 18.55 14.02 15.45
CA THR A 215 18.52 14.47 16.86
C THR A 215 17.28 15.29 17.21
N GLY A 216 16.86 16.22 16.34
CA GLY A 216 15.64 17.01 16.56
C GLY A 216 14.37 16.16 16.59
N VAL A 217 14.24 15.21 15.67
CA VAL A 217 13.10 14.29 15.59
C VAL A 217 13.07 13.36 16.80
N ALA A 218 14.22 12.78 17.16
CA ALA A 218 14.36 11.92 18.33
C ALA A 218 14.00 12.68 19.63
N ALA A 219 14.41 13.94 19.76
CA ALA A 219 14.09 14.77 20.94
C ALA A 219 12.58 15.04 21.04
N VAL A 220 11.90 15.39 19.94
CA VAL A 220 10.44 15.57 19.92
C VAL A 220 9.72 14.27 20.26
N TRP A 221 10.17 13.15 19.68
CA TRP A 221 9.60 11.83 19.92
C TRP A 221 9.74 11.41 21.39
N ALA A 222 10.93 11.54 21.97
CA ALA A 222 11.20 11.20 23.37
C ALA A 222 10.51 12.12 24.38
N ALA A 223 10.30 13.40 24.03
CA ALA A 223 9.60 14.36 24.88
C ALA A 223 8.08 14.16 24.90
N ASN A 224 7.53 13.38 23.97
CA ASN A 224 6.09 13.12 23.93
C ASN A 224 5.70 12.13 25.03
N ARG A 225 5.02 12.66 26.06
CA ARG A 225 4.54 11.88 27.23
C ARG A 225 3.57 10.73 26.90
N LEU A 226 3.01 10.70 25.70
CA LEU A 226 2.13 9.62 25.24
C LEU A 226 2.92 8.48 24.58
N CYS A 227 4.17 8.74 24.17
CA CYS A 227 5.05 7.70 23.66
C CYS A 227 5.71 6.97 24.83
N SER A 228 5.55 5.64 24.85
CA SER A 228 6.33 4.78 25.72
C SER A 228 7.56 4.25 24.99
N GLU A 229 8.49 3.64 25.74
CA GLU A 229 9.48 2.76 25.13
C GLU A 229 8.79 1.67 24.32
N ILE A 230 9.46 1.24 23.25
CA ILE A 230 9.00 0.23 22.30
C ILE A 230 10.15 -0.73 22.03
N ASP A 231 9.85 -2.02 22.07
CA ASP A 231 10.83 -3.06 21.71
C ASP A 231 11.33 -2.82 20.27
N PRO A 232 12.66 -2.88 20.01
CA PRO A 232 13.21 -2.62 18.69
C PRO A 232 12.66 -3.52 17.58
N ASN A 233 12.38 -4.80 17.86
CA ASN A 233 11.81 -5.71 16.87
C ASN A 233 10.36 -5.33 16.56
N ILE A 234 9.60 -4.93 17.59
CA ILE A 234 8.25 -4.40 17.39
C ILE A 234 8.32 -3.12 16.56
N PHE A 235 9.19 -2.16 16.89
CA PHE A 235 9.34 -0.92 16.12
C PHE A 235 9.60 -1.20 14.64
N ALA A 236 10.58 -2.06 14.35
CA ALA A 236 10.93 -2.45 12.98
C ALA A 236 9.75 -3.09 12.22
N SER A 237 8.84 -3.76 12.94
CA SER A 237 7.66 -4.41 12.35
C SER A 237 6.54 -3.43 11.96
N LEU A 238 6.47 -2.26 12.62
CA LEU A 238 5.37 -1.29 12.49
C LEU A 238 5.47 -0.35 11.28
N ASN A 239 6.42 -0.58 10.37
CA ASN A 239 6.54 0.14 9.08
C ASN A 239 6.61 1.67 9.24
N ALA A 240 7.40 2.15 10.20
CA ALA A 240 7.68 3.57 10.34
C ALA A 240 8.38 4.10 9.07
N VAL A 241 8.11 5.35 8.71
CA VAL A 241 8.67 5.96 7.49
C VAL A 241 9.07 7.41 7.69
N ARG A 242 10.09 7.82 6.93
CA ARG A 242 10.46 9.20 6.63
C ARG A 242 10.01 9.53 5.22
N VAL A 243 9.04 10.43 5.11
CA VAL A 243 8.54 10.99 3.86
C VAL A 243 9.42 12.18 3.47
N PRO A 244 10.16 12.11 2.34
CA PRO A 244 10.87 13.27 1.82
C PRO A 244 9.85 14.33 1.34
N LEU A 245 10.09 15.59 1.67
CA LEU A 245 9.26 16.73 1.26
C LEU A 245 10.12 17.77 0.51
N ALA A 246 9.46 18.80 -0.02
CA ALA A 246 10.15 19.95 -0.61
C ALA A 246 11.08 20.67 0.40
N ASP A 247 12.04 21.43 -0.12
CA ASP A 247 13.01 22.22 0.66
C ASP A 247 13.84 21.41 1.66
N ASP A 248 14.13 20.14 1.33
CA ASP A 248 14.82 19.16 2.17
C ASP A 248 14.15 18.93 3.53
N ALA A 249 12.85 19.24 3.64
CA ALA A 249 12.06 18.88 4.80
C ALA A 249 11.70 17.39 4.78
N SER A 250 11.28 16.86 5.92
CA SER A 250 10.82 15.48 6.02
C SER A 250 9.70 15.35 7.04
N LEU A 251 8.66 14.60 6.68
CA LEU A 251 7.62 14.17 7.61
C LEU A 251 7.92 12.74 8.06
N TYR A 252 8.06 12.54 9.36
CA TYR A 252 8.26 11.21 9.94
C TYR A 252 6.94 10.71 10.50
N VAL A 253 6.54 9.49 10.15
CA VAL A 253 5.39 8.78 10.73
C VAL A 253 5.94 7.61 11.52
N ILE A 254 5.98 7.74 12.85
CA ILE A 254 6.78 6.88 13.73
C ILE A 254 5.90 6.30 14.84
N PRO A 255 6.04 5.00 15.17
CA PRO A 255 5.40 4.38 16.33
C PRO A 255 5.66 5.17 17.62
N CYS A 256 4.66 5.29 18.46
CA CYS A 256 4.68 6.08 19.70
C CYS A 256 4.19 5.22 20.86
N GLY A 257 5.02 4.25 21.25
CA GLY A 257 4.75 3.30 22.32
C GLY A 257 4.33 1.90 21.86
N ALA A 258 4.21 1.01 22.83
CA ALA A 258 3.88 -0.40 22.56
C ALA A 258 2.48 -0.54 21.94
N PRO A 259 2.31 -1.40 20.92
CA PRO A 259 1.01 -1.68 20.35
C PRO A 259 0.12 -2.41 21.36
N SER A 260 -1.19 -2.16 21.27
CA SER A 260 -2.22 -2.99 21.90
C SER A 260 -2.58 -4.16 21.00
N ALA A 261 -3.56 -4.99 21.41
CA ALA A 261 -3.96 -6.20 20.67
C ALA A 261 -4.32 -5.95 19.19
N TYR A 262 -4.84 -4.77 18.84
CA TYR A 262 -5.29 -4.45 17.48
C TYR A 262 -5.05 -2.99 17.06
N ASN A 263 -4.43 -2.16 17.91
CA ASN A 263 -4.11 -0.77 17.60
C ASN A 263 -2.67 -0.45 17.99
N SER A 264 -1.93 0.12 17.04
CA SER A 264 -0.59 0.64 17.22
C SER A 264 -0.60 2.18 17.16
N PRO A 265 -0.15 2.89 18.20
CA PRO A 265 -0.09 4.36 18.19
C PRO A 265 1.13 4.86 17.39
N PHE A 266 0.93 5.95 16.65
CA PHE A 266 1.98 6.67 15.92
C PHE A 266 1.88 8.17 16.20
N VAL A 267 2.96 8.90 15.92
CA VAL A 267 3.00 10.35 15.82
C VAL A 267 3.55 10.76 14.46
N ALA A 268 3.19 11.97 14.03
CA ALA A 268 3.78 12.62 12.88
C ALA A 268 4.74 13.74 13.35
N ILE A 269 5.97 13.76 12.87
CA ILE A 269 6.98 14.78 13.24
C ILE A 269 7.53 15.40 11.95
N LEU A 270 7.38 16.72 11.81
CA LEU A 270 7.99 17.47 10.71
C LEU A 270 9.38 17.93 11.14
N SER A 271 10.39 17.66 10.31
CA SER A 271 11.74 18.22 10.42
C SER A 271 12.02 19.13 9.23
N GLY A 272 12.51 20.33 9.49
CA GLY A 272 13.08 21.21 8.46
C GLY A 272 14.52 20.84 8.12
N LYS A 273 15.05 21.48 7.07
CA LYS A 273 16.45 21.34 6.62
C LYS A 273 17.50 21.73 7.66
N ASP A 274 17.13 22.60 8.60
CA ASP A 274 17.96 23.05 9.72
C ASP A 274 17.97 22.05 10.89
N GLY A 275 17.23 20.94 10.77
CA GLY A 275 17.07 19.94 11.81
C GLY A 275 16.08 20.34 12.91
N ALA A 276 15.47 21.52 12.82
CA ALA A 276 14.40 21.90 13.72
C ALA A 276 13.20 20.99 13.48
N ALA A 277 12.70 20.37 14.55
CA ALA A 277 11.59 19.42 14.47
C ALA A 277 10.42 19.85 15.35
N ARG A 278 9.21 19.54 14.91
CA ARG A 278 7.99 19.70 15.70
C ARG A 278 7.01 18.59 15.40
N GLN A 279 6.19 18.25 16.39
CA GLN A 279 5.08 17.34 16.14
C GLN A 279 4.05 18.01 15.21
N VAL A 280 3.49 17.21 14.31
CA VAL A 280 2.33 17.56 13.49
C VAL A 280 1.13 16.85 14.11
N HIS A 281 0.21 17.63 14.66
CA HIS A 281 -1.06 17.13 15.18
C HIS A 281 -2.04 16.93 14.01
N VAL A 282 -2.93 15.94 14.14
CA VAL A 282 -3.95 15.66 13.13
C VAL A 282 -5.32 16.16 13.61
N ALA A 283 -6.11 16.72 12.70
CA ALA A 283 -7.47 17.11 13.00
C ALA A 283 -8.41 15.89 13.04
N ARG A 284 -9.32 15.84 14.02
CA ARG A 284 -10.35 14.80 14.18
C ARG A 284 -11.69 15.45 14.47
N MET A 285 -12.80 14.78 14.20
CA MET A 285 -14.12 15.29 14.60
C MET A 285 -14.57 14.67 15.92
N SER A 286 -14.96 15.52 16.85
CA SER A 286 -15.68 15.14 18.06
C SER A 286 -17.13 15.60 17.97
N GLU A 287 -17.97 15.13 18.89
CA GLU A 287 -19.36 15.61 19.00
C GLU A 287 -19.46 17.12 19.28
N LYS A 288 -18.39 17.74 19.81
CA LYS A 288 -18.31 19.18 20.09
C LYS A 288 -17.62 19.99 18.98
N GLY A 289 -17.27 19.34 17.86
CA GLY A 289 -16.54 19.97 16.76
C GLY A 289 -15.11 19.46 16.61
N PRO A 290 -14.29 20.12 15.76
CA PRO A 290 -12.95 19.67 15.44
C PRO A 290 -12.03 19.74 16.66
N ILE A 291 -11.21 18.72 16.82
CA ILE A 291 -10.16 18.63 17.83
C ILE A 291 -8.82 18.34 17.17
N ALA A 292 -7.74 18.75 17.82
CA ALA A 292 -6.40 18.27 17.49
C ALA A 292 -6.13 16.98 18.26
N SER A 293 -5.51 16.01 17.59
CA SER A 293 -5.07 14.76 18.18
C SER A 293 -3.57 14.58 18.01
N ASP A 294 -2.92 14.11 19.08
CA ASP A 294 -1.49 13.83 19.10
C ASP A 294 -1.16 12.48 18.46
N LEU A 295 -2.03 11.49 18.67
CA LEU A 295 -1.81 10.10 18.27
C LEU A 295 -2.60 9.74 17.01
N ILE A 296 -1.96 8.96 16.15
CA ILE A 296 -2.52 8.40 14.93
C ILE A 296 -2.49 6.89 15.09
N TYR A 297 -3.63 6.22 15.11
CA TYR A 297 -3.67 4.77 15.31
C TYR A 297 -3.65 4.02 13.99
N ASN A 298 -2.85 2.95 13.92
CA ASN A 298 -2.66 2.13 12.72
C ASN A 298 -2.39 3.00 11.49
N ALA A 299 -1.40 3.91 11.63
CA ALA A 299 -1.09 4.91 10.64
C ALA A 299 -0.55 4.28 9.35
N ARG A 300 -1.05 4.75 8.22
CA ARG A 300 -0.58 4.36 6.89
C ARG A 300 -0.34 5.60 6.04
N TRP A 301 0.89 5.75 5.54
CA TRP A 301 1.22 6.79 4.57
C TRP A 301 0.95 6.27 3.16
N ILE A 302 0.34 7.11 2.32
CA ILE A 302 0.06 6.85 0.91
C ILE A 302 0.90 7.83 0.09
N PRO A 303 2.09 7.43 -0.39
CA PRO A 303 3.00 8.34 -1.08
C PRO A 303 2.40 8.98 -2.34
N ALA A 304 1.70 8.20 -3.17
CA ALA A 304 1.14 8.66 -4.44
C ALA A 304 0.17 9.85 -4.27
N ASP A 305 -0.56 9.89 -3.15
CA ASP A 305 -1.56 10.93 -2.90
C ASP A 305 -1.08 11.99 -1.90
N MET A 306 0.13 11.81 -1.32
CA MET A 306 0.61 12.59 -0.17
C MET A 306 -0.38 12.58 1.00
N GLN A 307 -0.94 11.41 1.31
CA GLN A 307 -1.99 11.24 2.30
C GLN A 307 -1.58 10.37 3.48
N LEU A 308 -2.15 10.67 4.64
CA LEU A 308 -2.09 9.82 5.82
C LEU A 308 -3.48 9.24 6.06
N VAL A 309 -3.55 7.92 6.23
CA VAL A 309 -4.74 7.19 6.66
C VAL A 309 -4.52 6.68 8.08
N SER A 310 -5.56 6.70 8.90
CA SER A 310 -5.58 6.07 10.21
C SER A 310 -6.78 5.16 10.31
N TYR A 311 -6.58 4.01 10.96
CA TYR A 311 -7.67 3.10 11.23
C TYR A 311 -7.69 2.61 12.68
N PHE A 312 -8.36 3.34 13.57
CA PHE A 312 -8.60 2.87 14.93
C PHE A 312 -9.68 1.79 14.94
N LYS A 313 -9.33 0.57 15.32
CA LYS A 313 -10.25 -0.55 15.45
C LYS A 313 -10.87 -0.56 16.85
N GLY A 314 -12.19 -0.72 16.96
CA GLY A 314 -12.90 -0.88 18.23
C GLY A 314 -12.95 -2.34 18.74
N SER A 315 -12.53 -3.30 17.90
CA SER A 315 -12.54 -4.73 18.18
C SER A 315 -11.34 -5.41 17.48
N GLY A 316 -11.09 -6.68 17.78
CA GLY A 316 -10.09 -7.48 17.06
C GLY A 316 -10.44 -7.75 15.60
N VAL A 317 -11.73 -7.85 15.27
CA VAL A 317 -12.21 -8.00 13.88
C VAL A 317 -12.04 -6.69 13.11
N GLY A 318 -12.27 -5.55 13.79
CA GLY A 318 -12.19 -4.23 13.17
C GLY A 318 -13.38 -3.97 12.26
N GLU A 319 -14.59 -4.27 12.70
CA GLU A 319 -15.84 -3.94 12.01
C GLU A 319 -16.45 -2.63 12.52
N CYS A 320 -15.95 -2.12 13.64
CA CYS A 320 -16.30 -0.88 14.30
C CYS A 320 -15.04 -0.06 14.64
N GLY A 321 -15.20 1.24 14.87
CA GLY A 321 -14.10 2.14 15.23
C GLY A 321 -14.17 3.48 14.53
N VAL A 322 -12.99 4.06 14.26
CA VAL A 322 -12.87 5.32 13.53
C VAL A 322 -11.78 5.22 12.46
N TRP A 323 -12.11 5.70 11.27
CA TRP A 323 -11.24 5.78 10.13
C TRP A 323 -11.08 7.24 9.72
N ASN A 324 -9.87 7.62 9.31
CA ASN A 324 -9.54 8.98 8.91
C ASN A 324 -8.62 9.00 7.70
N ARG A 325 -8.73 10.07 6.91
CA ARG A 325 -7.82 10.44 5.83
C ARG A 325 -7.46 11.91 5.91
N TRP A 326 -6.17 12.20 5.88
CA TRP A 326 -5.62 13.55 5.78
C TRP A 326 -4.75 13.67 4.53
N SER A 327 -4.69 14.87 3.97
CA SER A 327 -3.72 15.22 2.93
C SER A 327 -2.69 16.20 3.45
N TRP A 328 -1.44 16.00 3.06
CA TRP A 328 -0.36 16.94 3.32
C TRP A 328 -0.48 18.17 2.42
N ASN A 329 -0.57 19.36 3.02
CA ASN A 329 -0.73 20.61 2.27
C ASN A 329 0.57 21.44 2.14
N GLY A 330 1.73 20.87 2.47
CA GLY A 330 3.01 21.57 2.55
C GLY A 330 3.39 22.05 3.95
N THR A 331 2.45 22.16 4.88
CA THR A 331 2.70 22.64 6.26
C THR A 331 2.17 21.71 7.36
N GLY A 332 1.11 20.97 7.06
CA GLY A 332 0.44 20.07 7.98
C GLY A 332 -0.52 19.11 7.27
N LEU A 333 -1.17 18.28 8.08
CA LEU A 333 -2.13 17.27 7.63
C LEU A 333 -3.56 17.82 7.78
N VAL A 334 -4.23 18.03 6.64
CA VAL A 334 -5.60 18.56 6.57
C VAL A 334 -6.59 17.41 6.45
N LEU A 335 -7.60 17.37 7.32
CA LEU A 335 -8.61 16.31 7.33
C LEU A 335 -9.47 16.38 6.07
N LEU A 336 -9.41 15.32 5.25
CA LEU A 336 -10.25 15.16 4.08
C LEU A 336 -11.51 14.41 4.41
N GLU A 337 -11.39 13.35 5.21
CA GLU A 337 -12.50 12.47 5.51
C GLU A 337 -12.33 11.82 6.89
N GLU A 338 -13.44 11.69 7.62
CA GLU A 338 -13.55 10.86 8.81
C GLU A 338 -14.84 10.05 8.73
N ALA A 339 -14.76 8.78 9.10
CA ALA A 339 -15.90 7.90 9.17
C ALA A 339 -15.87 7.02 10.41
N THR A 340 -17.04 6.69 10.94
CA THR A 340 -17.17 5.88 12.14
C THR A 340 -18.27 4.86 12.03
N ARG A 341 -18.07 3.74 12.71
CA ARG A 341 -19.11 2.79 13.09
C ARG A 341 -18.98 2.50 14.58
N LYS A 342 -20.00 2.85 15.36
CA LYS A 342 -19.98 2.73 16.84
C LYS A 342 -20.22 1.29 17.32
N THR A 343 -21.02 0.51 16.59
CA THR A 343 -21.43 -0.84 17.02
C THR A 343 -20.49 -1.90 16.46
N CYS A 344 -19.95 -2.71 17.36
CA CYS A 344 -19.16 -3.90 17.05
C CYS A 344 -20.07 -5.13 17.13
N ASP A 345 -20.26 -5.84 16.02
CA ASP A 345 -21.14 -7.01 15.90
C ASP A 345 -20.44 -8.26 15.34
N GLY A 346 -19.11 -8.20 15.16
CA GLY A 346 -18.30 -9.30 14.64
C GLY A 346 -18.47 -9.58 13.14
N SER A 347 -19.18 -8.74 12.38
CA SER A 347 -19.29 -8.84 10.93
C SER A 347 -17.94 -8.57 10.23
N GLU A 348 -17.84 -8.96 8.95
CA GLU A 348 -16.69 -8.60 8.14
C GLU A 348 -16.54 -7.07 8.04
N PRO A 349 -15.32 -6.51 8.21
CA PRO A 349 -15.08 -5.09 8.09
C PRO A 349 -15.41 -4.53 6.70
N ASP A 350 -16.39 -3.65 6.64
CA ASP A 350 -16.68 -2.87 5.44
C ASP A 350 -16.64 -1.37 5.75
N LEU A 351 -15.44 -0.80 5.61
CA LEU A 351 -15.20 0.64 5.83
C LEU A 351 -15.97 1.53 4.86
N SER A 352 -16.30 1.03 3.66
CA SER A 352 -17.00 1.81 2.64
C SER A 352 -18.42 2.21 3.09
N ASN A 353 -19.05 1.35 3.90
CA ASN A 353 -20.40 1.57 4.44
C ASN A 353 -20.42 2.35 5.76
N TRP A 354 -19.27 2.79 6.27
CA TRP A 354 -19.24 3.57 7.51
C TRP A 354 -19.82 4.97 7.32
N SER A 355 -20.43 5.50 8.37
CA SER A 355 -21.03 6.84 8.32
C SER A 355 -19.94 7.90 8.39
N SER A 356 -19.90 8.80 7.41
CA SER A 356 -19.00 9.95 7.42
C SER A 356 -19.37 10.92 8.55
N THR A 357 -18.41 11.23 9.41
CA THR A 357 -18.46 12.36 10.36
C THR A 357 -17.80 13.61 9.76
N TRP A 358 -16.93 13.44 8.75
CA TRP A 358 -16.38 14.51 7.94
C TRP A 358 -16.16 14.06 6.48
N PRO A 359 -16.44 14.91 5.47
CA PRO A 359 -17.27 16.10 5.61
C PRO A 359 -18.68 15.70 6.08
N PRO A 360 -19.38 16.56 6.83
CA PRO A 360 -20.78 16.29 7.16
C PRO A 360 -21.54 16.09 5.85
N LYS A 361 -22.33 15.02 5.75
CA LYS A 361 -23.22 14.85 4.59
C LYS A 361 -24.12 16.09 4.54
N ASN A 362 -24.20 16.73 3.37
CA ASN A 362 -25.20 17.77 3.15
C ASN A 362 -26.56 17.15 3.49
N GLY A 363 -27.21 17.69 4.52
CA GLY A 363 -28.51 17.21 5.00
C GLY A 363 -29.64 17.47 4.03
#